data_AF-A0A7C5GAE1-F1
#
_entry.id   AF-A0A7C5GAE1-F1
#
_cell.length_a   1.000
_cell.length_b   1.000
_cell.length_c   1.000
_cell.angle_alpha   90.00
_cell.angle_beta   90.00
_cell.angle_gamma   90.00
#
_symmetry.space_group_name_H-M   'P 1'
#
loop_
_entity.id
_entity.type
_entity.pdbx_description
1 polymer ?
#
loop_
_entity_poly.entity_id
_entity_poly.type
_entity_poly.pdbx_seq_one_letter_code
_entity_poly.pdbx_strand_id
1 'polypeptide(L)'
;EQALLLHAMARFDEAEPLLREAMAINKKILGEGHRLYATELNNLARLLQATGRYEEAELLYREALEIDEKTLGKHHPDCATDLGNLAGLYHVMQRFDEALPPTEQALAIWEATLGPEHPRTAESRQSLAAMRRDAEAGQD
;
A
#
# COMPACT_ATOMS: atom_id res chain seq x y z
N GLU A 1 -19.42 -19.08 -5.02
CA GLU A 1 -18.55 -18.21 -4.20
C GLU A 1 -17.68 -18.95 -3.20
N GLN A 2 -18.21 -19.78 -2.29
CA GLN A 2 -17.41 -20.42 -1.23
C GLN A 2 -16.20 -21.23 -1.73
N ALA A 3 -16.32 -22.01 -2.81
CA ALA A 3 -15.20 -22.78 -3.36
C ALA A 3 -14.08 -21.89 -3.96
N LEU A 4 -14.42 -20.72 -4.52
CA LEU A 4 -13.43 -19.77 -5.04
C LEU A 4 -12.68 -19.07 -3.90
N LEU A 5 -13.40 -18.73 -2.83
CA LEU A 5 -12.80 -18.15 -1.62
C LEU A 5 -11.85 -19.14 -0.94
N LEU A 6 -12.29 -20.39 -0.75
CA LEU A 6 -11.46 -21.47 -0.20
C LEU A 6 -10.22 -21.73 -1.07
N HIS A 7 -10.35 -21.73 -2.39
CA HIS A 7 -9.22 -21.91 -3.29
C HIS A 7 -8.25 -20.72 -3.26
N ALA A 8 -8.76 -19.49 -3.16
CA ALA A 8 -7.93 -18.30 -3.01
C ALA A 8 -7.17 -18.32 -1.67
N MET A 9 -7.87 -18.61 -0.56
CA MET A 9 -7.26 -18.75 0.77
C MET A 9 -6.17 -19.82 0.80
N ALA A 10 -6.42 -21.01 0.23
CA ALA A 10 -5.41 -22.06 0.15
C ALA A 10 -4.14 -21.62 -0.59
N ARG A 11 -4.29 -20.90 -1.71
CA ARG A 11 -3.15 -20.35 -2.45
C ARG A 11 -2.41 -19.26 -1.67
N PHE A 12 -3.11 -18.50 -0.84
CA PHE A 12 -2.51 -17.48 0.03
C PHE A 12 -1.72 -18.11 1.18
N ASP A 13 -2.26 -19.14 1.81
CA ASP A 13 -1.60 -19.91 2.86
C ASP A 13 -0.30 -20.58 2.34
N GLU A 14 -0.28 -20.98 1.06
CA GLU A 14 0.92 -21.48 0.39
C GLU A 14 1.92 -20.35 0.03
N ALA A 15 1.43 -19.17 -0.36
CA ALA A 15 2.27 -18.06 -0.84
C ALA A 15 2.96 -17.28 0.29
N GLU A 16 2.27 -17.05 1.41
CA GLU A 16 2.80 -16.29 2.55
C GLU A 16 4.12 -16.84 3.11
N PRO A 17 4.25 -18.13 3.46
CA PRO A 17 5.50 -18.64 4.03
C PRO A 17 6.67 -18.52 3.05
N LEU A 18 6.43 -18.73 1.75
CA LEU A 18 7.44 -18.55 0.70
C LEU A 18 7.90 -17.10 0.58
N LEU A 19 6.96 -16.14 0.64
CA LEU A 19 7.28 -14.71 0.64
C LEU A 19 8.08 -14.31 1.89
N ARG A 20 7.68 -14.78 3.08
CA ARG A 20 8.41 -14.51 4.32
C ARG A 20 9.82 -15.11 4.32
N GLU A 21 10.00 -16.31 3.76
CA GLU A 21 11.31 -16.93 3.61
C GLU A 21 12.20 -16.13 2.65
N ALA A 22 11.68 -15.78 1.47
CA ALA A 22 12.38 -14.95 0.49
C ALA A 22 12.80 -13.60 1.08
N MET A 23 11.90 -12.95 1.81
CA MET A 23 12.16 -11.71 2.54
C MET A 23 13.27 -11.87 3.58
N ALA A 24 13.26 -12.95 4.38
CA ALA A 24 14.29 -13.17 5.39
C ALA A 24 15.68 -13.38 4.75
N ILE A 25 15.74 -14.08 3.61
CA ILE A 25 16.97 -14.27 2.84
C ILE A 25 17.45 -12.92 2.27
N ASN A 26 16.56 -12.18 1.62
CA ASN A 26 16.90 -10.91 0.98
C ASN A 26 17.28 -9.83 2.00
N LYS A 27 16.60 -9.78 3.14
CA LYS A 27 16.97 -8.97 4.30
C LYS A 27 18.41 -9.22 4.76
N LYS A 28 18.83 -10.50 4.79
CA LYS A 28 20.20 -10.89 5.19
C LYS A 28 21.25 -10.56 4.12
N ILE A 29 20.90 -10.66 2.84
CA ILE A 29 21.83 -10.46 1.72
C ILE A 29 22.00 -8.97 1.39
N LEU A 30 20.89 -8.23 1.32
CA LEU A 30 20.83 -6.87 0.80
C LEU A 30 20.77 -5.81 1.91
N GLY A 31 20.41 -6.22 3.13
CA GLY A 31 20.17 -5.33 4.28
C GLY A 31 18.77 -4.72 4.28
N GLU A 32 18.35 -4.23 5.45
CA GLU A 32 17.00 -3.68 5.70
C GLU A 32 16.71 -2.38 4.93
N GLY A 33 17.75 -1.69 4.45
CA GLY A 33 17.63 -0.45 3.70
C GLY A 33 17.60 -0.61 2.19
N HIS A 34 17.35 -1.81 1.67
CA HIS A 34 17.34 -2.04 0.22
C HIS A 34 15.91 -1.94 -0.34
N ARG A 35 15.71 -1.18 -1.44
CA ARG A 35 14.41 -1.00 -2.13
C ARG A 35 13.66 -2.30 -2.44
N LEU A 36 14.40 -3.38 -2.72
CA LEU A 36 13.79 -4.70 -2.94
C LEU A 36 13.03 -5.20 -1.70
N TYR A 37 13.53 -4.92 -0.50
CA TYR A 37 12.86 -5.30 0.75
C TYR A 37 11.55 -4.52 0.94
N ALA A 38 11.50 -3.22 0.62
CA ALA A 38 10.26 -2.43 0.60
C ALA A 38 9.23 -2.98 -0.41
N THR A 39 9.69 -3.41 -1.59
CA THR A 39 8.81 -4.04 -2.59
C THR A 39 8.21 -5.35 -2.07
N GLU A 40 8.99 -6.16 -1.36
CA GLU A 40 8.50 -7.42 -0.79
C GLU A 40 7.52 -7.19 0.36
N LEU A 41 7.78 -6.21 1.23
CA LEU A 41 6.87 -5.78 2.28
C LEU A 41 5.51 -5.38 1.71
N ASN A 42 5.49 -4.56 0.65
CA ASN A 42 4.28 -4.20 -0.08
C ASN A 42 3.52 -5.42 -0.63
N ASN A 43 4.24 -6.38 -1.22
CA ASN A 43 3.61 -7.57 -1.78
C ASN A 43 2.98 -8.45 -0.71
N LEU A 44 3.67 -8.63 0.43
CA LEU A 44 3.13 -9.37 1.57
C LEU A 44 1.93 -8.62 2.17
N ALA A 45 2.00 -7.30 2.34
CA ALA A 45 0.89 -6.49 2.82
C ALA A 45 -0.37 -6.62 1.93
N ARG A 46 -0.21 -6.61 0.61
CA ARG A 46 -1.31 -6.84 -0.34
C ARG A 46 -1.95 -8.22 -0.17
N LEU A 47 -1.14 -9.25 0.09
CA LEU A 47 -1.61 -10.61 0.38
C LEU A 47 -2.46 -10.62 1.65
N LEU A 48 -1.94 -10.00 2.72
CA LEU A 48 -2.59 -9.93 4.02
C LEU A 48 -3.91 -9.16 3.93
N GLN A 49 -3.93 -8.03 3.22
CA GLN A 49 -5.14 -7.27 2.92
C GLN A 49 -6.19 -8.14 2.19
N ALA A 50 -5.79 -8.92 1.18
CA ALA A 50 -6.70 -9.80 0.44
C ALA A 50 -7.29 -10.94 1.30
N THR A 51 -6.62 -11.27 2.42
CA THR A 51 -7.08 -12.29 3.40
C THR A 51 -7.76 -11.69 4.63
N GLY A 52 -7.95 -10.37 4.68
CA GLY A 52 -8.60 -9.68 5.80
C GLY A 52 -7.70 -9.41 7.02
N ARG A 53 -6.39 -9.62 6.92
CA ARG A 53 -5.40 -9.31 7.97
C ARG A 53 -4.92 -7.86 7.85
N TYR A 54 -5.83 -6.92 8.07
CA TYR A 54 -5.61 -5.52 7.75
C TYR A 54 -4.58 -4.84 8.65
N GLU A 55 -4.58 -5.11 9.95
CA GLU A 55 -3.65 -4.50 10.91
C GLU A 55 -2.20 -4.90 10.62
N GLU A 56 -1.99 -6.15 10.21
CA GLU A 56 -0.67 -6.64 9.83
C GLU A 56 -0.23 -6.08 8.47
N ALA A 57 -1.16 -5.95 7.52
CA ALA A 57 -0.88 -5.26 6.26
C ALA A 57 -0.46 -3.79 6.47
N GLU A 58 -1.12 -3.08 7.40
CA GLU A 58 -0.81 -1.68 7.73
C GLU A 58 0.63 -1.53 8.22
N LEU A 59 1.07 -2.41 9.12
CA LEU A 59 2.43 -2.40 9.64
C LEU A 59 3.46 -2.57 8.52
N LEU A 60 3.23 -3.52 7.61
CA LEU A 60 4.15 -3.80 6.51
C LEU A 60 4.18 -2.67 5.47
N TYR A 61 3.03 -2.08 5.13
CA TYR A 61 3.02 -0.92 4.23
C TYR A 61 3.72 0.29 4.83
N ARG A 62 3.58 0.53 6.15
CA ARG A 62 4.31 1.60 6.84
C ARG A 62 5.82 1.35 6.86
N GLU A 63 6.26 0.11 7.11
CA GLU A 63 7.67 -0.27 7.05
C GLU A 63 8.25 -0.05 5.64
N ALA A 64 7.51 -0.45 4.60
CA ALA A 64 7.90 -0.22 3.21
C ALA A 64 8.08 1.26 2.89
N LEU A 65 7.09 2.09 3.26
CA LEU A 65 7.15 3.54 3.09
C LEU A 65 8.36 4.15 3.81
N GLU A 66 8.64 3.73 5.05
CA GLU A 66 9.79 4.25 5.81
C GLU A 66 11.12 3.92 5.14
N ILE A 67 11.25 2.72 4.56
CA ILE A 67 12.44 2.32 3.81
C ILE A 67 12.60 3.17 2.55
N ASP A 68 11.54 3.32 1.75
CA ASP A 68 11.60 4.09 0.50
C ASP A 68 11.80 5.59 0.77
N GLU A 69 11.19 6.16 1.81
CA GLU A 69 11.45 7.53 2.23
C GLU A 69 12.93 7.77 2.62
N LYS A 70 13.54 6.82 3.35
CA LYS A 70 14.95 6.91 3.77
C LYS A 70 15.91 6.72 2.60
N THR A 71 15.56 5.90 1.63
CA THR A 71 16.48 5.47 0.55
C THR A 71 16.36 6.33 -0.71
N LEU A 72 15.14 6.75 -1.06
CA LEU A 72 14.83 7.48 -2.29
C LEU A 72 14.41 8.94 -2.03
N GLY A 73 14.02 9.24 -0.79
CA GLY A 73 13.49 10.54 -0.39
C GLY A 73 11.97 10.62 -0.51
N LYS A 74 11.35 11.43 0.37
CA LYS A 74 9.89 11.52 0.56
C LYS A 74 9.06 11.93 -0.66
N HIS A 75 9.69 12.45 -1.71
CA HIS A 75 9.02 12.90 -2.93
C HIS A 75 9.23 11.94 -4.11
N HIS A 76 9.77 10.74 -3.85
CA HIS A 76 9.97 9.75 -4.89
C HIS A 76 8.63 9.09 -5.31
N PRO A 77 8.44 8.78 -6.61
CA PRO A 77 7.29 8.02 -7.12
C PRO A 77 6.97 6.71 -6.37
N ASP A 78 7.98 6.03 -5.84
CA ASP A 78 7.76 4.79 -5.07
C ASP A 78 7.07 5.07 -3.73
N CYS A 79 7.48 6.12 -3.01
CA CYS A 79 6.77 6.57 -1.79
C CYS A 79 5.30 6.91 -2.10
N ALA A 80 5.01 7.50 -3.25
CA ALA A 80 3.64 7.77 -3.68
C ALA A 80 2.83 6.49 -3.95
N THR A 81 3.50 5.41 -4.37
CA THR A 81 2.89 4.09 -4.52
C THR A 81 2.59 3.49 -3.15
N ASP A 82 3.51 3.57 -2.19
CA ASP A 82 3.31 3.07 -0.82
C ASP A 82 2.19 3.81 -0.10
N LEU A 83 2.16 5.14 -0.24
CA LEU A 83 1.09 6.00 0.28
C LEU A 83 -0.27 5.62 -0.33
N GLY A 84 -0.31 5.34 -1.64
CA GLY A 84 -1.51 4.84 -2.31
C GLY A 84 -1.99 3.50 -1.76
N ASN A 85 -1.06 2.59 -1.45
CA ASN A 85 -1.38 1.30 -0.82
C ASN A 85 -1.95 1.48 0.59
N LEU A 86 -1.34 2.34 1.42
CA LEU A 86 -1.85 2.68 2.76
C LEU A 86 -3.25 3.30 2.68
N ALA A 87 -3.46 4.25 1.78
CA ALA A 87 -4.75 4.88 1.58
C ALA A 87 -5.82 3.86 1.18
N GLY A 88 -5.51 2.98 0.22
CA GLY A 88 -6.41 1.91 -0.19
C GLY A 88 -6.75 0.94 0.95
N LEU A 89 -5.78 0.61 1.81
CA LEU A 89 -6.03 -0.20 2.99
C LEU A 89 -7.00 0.48 3.96
N TYR A 90 -6.77 1.75 4.30
CA TYR A 90 -7.65 2.49 5.19
C TYR A 90 -9.07 2.65 4.61
N HIS A 91 -9.20 2.81 3.30
CA HIS A 91 -10.52 2.84 2.63
C HIS A 91 -11.28 1.53 2.81
N VAL A 92 -10.63 0.37 2.62
CA VAL A 92 -11.23 -0.95 2.85
C VAL A 92 -11.64 -1.14 4.32
N MET A 93 -10.90 -0.55 5.25
CA MET A 93 -11.24 -0.55 6.68
C MET A 93 -12.28 0.51 7.07
N GLN A 94 -12.80 1.28 6.12
CA GLN A 94 -13.68 2.44 6.34
C GLN A 94 -13.09 3.53 7.27
N ARG A 95 -11.76 3.61 7.35
CA ARG A 95 -11.00 4.62 8.10
C ARG A 95 -10.70 5.83 7.20
N PHE A 96 -11.75 6.48 6.70
CA PHE A 96 -11.63 7.48 5.63
C PHE A 96 -10.77 8.69 6.03
N ASP A 97 -10.86 9.16 7.27
CA ASP A 97 -10.03 10.25 7.78
C ASP A 97 -8.53 9.91 7.77
N GLU A 98 -8.18 8.64 7.97
CA GLU A 98 -6.79 8.18 7.93
C GLU A 98 -6.30 7.94 6.49
N ALA A 99 -7.23 7.73 5.56
CA ALA A 99 -6.95 7.56 4.14
C ALA A 99 -6.67 8.88 3.41
N LEU A 100 -7.21 10.00 3.91
CA LEU A 100 -7.06 11.32 3.29
C LEU A 100 -5.59 11.80 3.25
N PRO A 101 -4.84 11.89 4.37
CA PRO A 101 -3.47 12.39 4.34
C PRO A 101 -2.54 11.64 3.36
N PRO A 102 -2.48 10.29 3.34
CA PRO A 102 -1.60 9.60 2.40
C PRO A 102 -2.05 9.77 0.94
N THR A 103 -3.34 9.90 0.67
CA THR A 103 -3.84 10.16 -0.70
C THR A 103 -3.45 11.55 -1.19
N GLU A 104 -3.55 12.57 -0.33
CA GLU A 104 -3.13 13.93 -0.65
C GLU A 104 -1.61 13.99 -0.89
N GLN A 105 -0.82 13.32 -0.06
CA GLN A 105 0.62 13.25 -0.23
C GLN A 105 1.02 12.51 -1.52
N ALA A 106 0.37 11.38 -1.84
CA ALA A 106 0.60 10.66 -3.09
C ALA A 106 0.26 11.52 -4.31
N LEU A 107 -0.88 12.22 -4.30
CA LEU A 107 -1.29 13.11 -5.38
C LEU A 107 -0.26 14.22 -5.61
N ALA A 108 0.22 14.87 -4.53
CA ALA A 108 1.22 15.92 -4.64
C ALA A 108 2.52 15.42 -5.29
N ILE A 109 2.95 14.19 -4.97
CA ILE A 109 4.12 13.57 -5.61
C ILE A 109 3.84 13.29 -7.09
N TRP A 110 2.68 12.73 -7.44
CA TRP A 110 2.33 12.44 -8.84
C TRP A 110 2.21 13.71 -9.69
N GLU A 111 1.63 14.78 -9.14
CA GLU A 111 1.55 16.08 -9.82
C GLU A 111 2.95 16.66 -10.07
N ALA A 112 3.85 16.59 -9.08
CA ALA A 112 5.21 17.10 -9.21
C ALA A 112 6.08 16.27 -10.19
N THR A 113 5.86 14.96 -10.25
CA THR A 113 6.74 14.04 -11.01
C THR A 113 6.26 13.79 -12.43
N LEU A 114 4.95 13.69 -12.65
CA LEU A 114 4.35 13.30 -13.93
C LEU A 114 3.47 14.41 -14.54
N GLY A 115 3.15 15.44 -13.76
CA GLY A 115 2.26 16.52 -14.17
C GLY A 115 0.77 16.20 -13.97
N PRO A 116 -0.10 17.22 -14.09
CA PRO A 116 -1.53 17.12 -13.77
C PRO A 116 -2.34 16.28 -14.77
N GLU A 117 -1.86 16.11 -16.00
CA GLU A 117 -2.56 15.40 -17.09
C GLU A 117 -2.19 13.91 -17.17
N HIS A 118 -1.25 13.44 -16.35
CA HIS A 118 -0.82 12.05 -16.39
C HIS A 118 -1.92 11.13 -15.82
N PRO A 119 -2.18 9.94 -16.43
CA PRO A 119 -3.23 9.02 -15.96
C PRO A 119 -3.15 8.66 -14.46
N ARG A 120 -1.94 8.41 -13.93
CA ARG A 120 -1.76 8.15 -12.48
C ARG A 120 -2.16 9.34 -11.60
N THR A 121 -1.89 10.55 -12.06
CA THR A 121 -2.27 11.77 -11.33
C THR A 121 -3.79 11.92 -11.32
N ALA A 122 -4.44 11.65 -12.46
CA ALA A 122 -5.90 11.65 -12.57
C ALA A 122 -6.54 10.57 -11.67
N GLU A 123 -5.98 9.37 -11.63
CA GLU A 123 -6.42 8.28 -10.74
C GLU A 123 -6.30 8.68 -9.27
N SER A 124 -5.15 9.20 -8.85
CA SER A 124 -4.94 9.66 -7.46
C SER A 124 -5.93 10.78 -7.07
N ARG A 125 -6.27 11.67 -8.00
CA ARG A 125 -7.27 12.72 -7.78
C ARG A 125 -8.69 12.16 -7.65
N GLN A 126 -9.03 11.15 -8.44
CA GLN A 126 -10.30 10.43 -8.32
C GLN A 126 -10.41 9.72 -6.97
N SER A 127 -9.35 9.04 -6.53
CA SER A 127 -9.29 8.39 -5.21
C SER A 127 -9.50 9.40 -4.08
N LEU A 128 -8.86 10.57 -4.15
CA LEU A 128 -9.05 11.64 -3.16
C LEU A 128 -10.51 12.12 -3.10
N ALA A 129 -11.13 12.33 -4.26
CA ALA A 129 -12.52 12.76 -4.34
C ALA A 129 -13.50 11.68 -3.86
N ALA A 130 -13.17 10.39 -4.01
CA ALA A 130 -13.95 9.31 -3.43
C ALA A 130 -13.84 9.30 -1.90
N MET A 131 -12.62 9.36 -1.37
CA MET A 131 -12.38 9.35 0.08
C MET A 131 -13.02 10.52 0.81
N ARG A 132 -13.00 11.73 0.23
CA ARG A 132 -13.68 12.89 0.83
C ARG A 132 -15.19 12.69 0.94
N ARG A 133 -15.82 12.16 -0.11
CA ARG A 133 -17.26 11.86 -0.09
C ARG A 133 -17.61 10.79 0.95
N ASP A 134 -16.78 9.75 1.04
CA ASP A 134 -17.01 8.66 1.99
C ASP A 134 -16.76 9.11 3.45
N ALA A 135 -15.77 9.98 3.68
CA ALA A 135 -15.53 10.60 4.99
C ALA A 135 -16.70 11.49 5.43
N GLU A 136 -17.25 12.29 4.52
CA GLU A 136 -18.45 13.12 4.78
C GLU A 136 -19.67 12.24 5.07
N ALA A 137 -19.90 11.17 4.29
CA ALA A 137 -21.05 10.27 4.48
C ALA A 137 -20.97 9.41 5.74
N GLY A 138 -19.76 9.17 6.27
CA GLY A 138 -19.57 8.42 7.53
C GLY A 138 -19.81 9.24 8.80
N GLN A 139 -20.09 10.54 8.67
CA GLN A 139 -20.33 11.47 9.79
C GLN A 139 -21.84 11.72 10.06
N ASP A 140 -22.73 11.17 9.23
CA ASP A 140 -24.20 11.25 9.33
C ASP A 140 -24.81 10.01 10.01
#